data_AF-A0A2P2CAZ5-F1
#
_entry.id   AF-A0A2P2CAZ5-F1
#
_cell.length_a   1.000
_cell.length_b   1.000
_cell.length_c   1.000
_cell.angle_alpha   90.00
_cell.angle_beta   90.00
_cell.angle_gamma   90.00
#
_symmetry.space_group_name_H-M   'P 1'
#
loop_
_entity.id
_entity.type
_entity.pdbx_description
1 polymer ?
#
loop_
_entity_poly.entity_id
_entity_poly.type
_entity_poly.pdbx_seq_one_letter_code
_entity_poly.pdbx_strand_id
1 'polypeptide(L)'
;MRLPVLLTAVAPLVLCATVAGCSSDPTGDYCDAVEEHQATLTDVAASDDTGALFDVLDTYDELRAEAPRDIADDWASVIEPLRELQDALDHAGVDASTYSAEEPPADVAQEDRDAIEAAARKVGSERTVTAMGAVEQHALDVCGTPLSR
;
A
#
# COMPACT_ATOMS: atom_id res chain seq x y z
N MET A 1 3.64 48.38 41.57
CA MET A 1 4.63 48.77 40.54
C MET A 1 4.33 47.95 39.29
N ARG A 2 4.31 48.59 38.12
CA ARG A 2 3.81 48.08 36.83
C ARG A 2 4.98 47.73 35.90
N LEU A 3 4.77 46.65 35.11
CA LEU A 3 5.36 46.29 33.80
C LEU A 3 6.86 45.87 33.74
N PRO A 4 7.29 45.04 32.74
CA PRO A 4 6.77 45.00 31.36
C PRO A 4 6.33 43.64 30.79
N VAL A 5 5.30 43.76 29.96
CA VAL A 5 4.84 42.85 28.90
C VAL A 5 5.93 42.79 27.82
N LEU A 6 6.40 41.60 27.47
CA LEU A 6 7.26 41.38 26.32
C LEU A 6 6.43 40.84 25.15
N LEU A 7 6.53 41.56 24.03
CA LEU A 7 5.83 41.36 22.78
C LEU A 7 6.09 39.96 22.19
N THR A 8 5.03 39.20 21.96
CA THR A 8 5.04 38.05 21.05
C THR A 8 5.07 38.56 19.61
N ALA A 9 6.22 38.42 18.96
CA ALA A 9 6.38 38.67 17.54
C ALA A 9 5.63 37.57 16.75
N VAL A 10 4.61 37.96 16.01
CA VAL A 10 3.97 37.11 14.99
C VAL A 10 4.90 37.07 13.80
N ALA A 11 5.61 35.97 13.62
CA ALA A 11 6.39 35.70 12.41
C ALA A 11 5.41 35.25 11.31
N PRO A 12 5.38 35.91 10.14
CA PRO A 12 4.65 35.38 9.00
C PRO A 12 5.42 34.16 8.46
N LEU A 13 4.79 33.00 8.51
CA LEU A 13 5.21 31.80 7.78
C LEU A 13 5.14 32.14 6.29
N VAL A 14 6.27 32.55 5.73
CA VAL A 14 6.46 32.76 4.30
C VAL A 14 6.34 31.40 3.64
N LEU A 15 5.17 31.13 3.05
CA LEU A 15 4.98 30.07 2.06
C LEU A 15 5.95 30.33 0.90
N CYS A 16 7.06 29.62 0.88
CA CYS A 16 7.93 29.55 -0.29
C CYS A 16 7.21 28.73 -1.36
N ALA A 17 6.36 29.40 -2.16
CA ALA A 17 5.93 28.90 -3.45
C ALA A 17 7.11 28.98 -4.42
N THR A 18 8.02 28.02 -4.35
CA THR A 18 9.12 27.88 -5.31
C THR A 18 8.61 27.19 -6.57
N VAL A 19 8.28 28.02 -7.57
CA VAL A 19 8.68 27.88 -8.98
C VAL A 19 8.63 26.45 -9.56
N ALA A 20 7.54 26.17 -10.28
CA ALA A 20 7.45 25.07 -11.25
C ALA A 20 8.52 25.25 -12.35
N GLY A 21 9.62 24.51 -12.22
CA GLY A 21 10.57 24.24 -13.28
C GLY A 21 10.51 22.75 -13.63
N CYS A 22 10.43 22.42 -14.92
CA CYS A 22 10.25 21.07 -15.45
C CYS A 22 11.39 20.09 -15.09
N SER A 23 11.35 19.55 -13.89
CA SER A 23 11.68 18.17 -13.57
C SER A 23 10.45 17.63 -12.87
N SER A 24 9.83 16.57 -13.38
CA SER A 24 8.77 15.89 -12.65
C SER A 24 9.27 15.60 -11.23
N ASP A 25 8.55 16.12 -10.25
CA ASP A 25 8.88 15.93 -8.84
C ASP A 25 8.44 14.50 -8.50
N PRO A 26 9.36 13.55 -8.24
CA PRO A 26 8.97 12.16 -8.06
C PRO A 26 7.99 11.95 -6.90
N THR A 27 8.04 12.85 -5.89
CA THR A 27 7.06 12.85 -4.81
C THR A 27 5.69 13.31 -5.30
N GLY A 28 5.62 14.33 -6.15
CA GLY A 28 4.39 14.75 -6.82
C GLY A 28 3.74 13.63 -7.64
N ASP A 29 4.51 12.94 -8.50
CA ASP A 29 4.00 11.83 -9.32
C ASP A 29 3.43 10.69 -8.45
N TYR A 30 4.13 10.35 -7.36
CA TYR A 30 3.62 9.38 -6.37
C TYR A 30 2.31 9.83 -5.72
N CYS A 31 2.21 11.08 -5.30
CA CYS A 31 1.01 11.59 -4.63
C CYS A 31 -0.19 11.68 -5.58
N ASP A 32 0.04 12.04 -6.85
CA ASP A 32 -0.99 12.01 -7.89
C ASP A 32 -1.51 10.58 -8.09
N ALA A 33 -0.61 9.57 -8.14
CA ALA A 33 -1.00 8.16 -8.22
C ALA A 33 -1.78 7.69 -6.99
N VAL A 34 -1.37 8.09 -5.78
CA VAL A 34 -2.12 7.80 -4.54
C VAL A 34 -3.54 8.36 -4.61
N GLU A 35 -3.71 9.61 -5.05
CA GLU A 35 -5.03 10.23 -5.20
C GLU A 35 -5.89 9.57 -6.27
N GLU A 36 -5.28 9.21 -7.41
CA GLU A 36 -5.95 8.53 -8.53
C GLU A 36 -6.54 7.18 -8.09
N HIS A 37 -5.78 6.40 -7.34
CA HIS A 37 -6.16 5.03 -7.00
C HIS A 37 -6.90 4.88 -5.66
N GLN A 38 -6.95 5.94 -4.82
CA GLN A 38 -7.55 5.86 -3.48
C GLN A 38 -8.97 5.29 -3.48
N ALA A 39 -9.81 5.67 -4.45
CA ALA A 39 -11.19 5.18 -4.51
C ALA A 39 -11.23 3.66 -4.71
N THR A 40 -10.45 3.15 -5.66
CA THR A 40 -10.32 1.71 -5.93
C THR A 40 -9.78 0.96 -4.71
N LEU A 41 -8.75 1.50 -4.06
CA LEU A 41 -8.18 0.88 -2.85
C LEU A 41 -9.13 0.92 -1.66
N THR A 42 -9.98 1.94 -1.56
CA THR A 42 -11.06 2.01 -0.55
C THR A 42 -12.10 0.92 -0.79
N ASP A 43 -12.51 0.71 -2.04
CA ASP A 43 -13.48 -0.33 -2.39
C ASP A 43 -12.93 -1.74 -2.07
N VAL A 44 -11.64 -1.99 -2.35
CA VAL A 44 -10.98 -3.25 -1.99
C VAL A 44 -10.88 -3.42 -0.47
N ALA A 45 -10.48 -2.38 0.26
CA ALA A 45 -10.38 -2.44 1.73
C ALA A 45 -11.73 -2.70 2.41
N ALA A 46 -12.83 -2.29 1.78
CA ALA A 46 -14.20 -2.53 2.24
C ALA A 46 -14.78 -3.88 1.78
N SER A 47 -14.07 -4.63 0.94
CA SER A 47 -14.54 -5.88 0.36
C SER A 47 -14.38 -7.05 1.34
N ASP A 48 -15.40 -7.90 1.43
CA ASP A 48 -15.32 -9.21 2.09
C ASP A 48 -14.72 -10.29 1.17
N ASP A 49 -14.41 -9.94 -0.09
CA ASP A 49 -13.84 -10.85 -1.08
C ASP A 49 -12.31 -10.86 -0.98
N THR A 50 -11.75 -12.00 -0.56
CA THR A 50 -10.29 -12.24 -0.52
C THR A 50 -9.63 -12.06 -1.89
N GLY A 51 -10.37 -12.30 -2.98
CA GLY A 51 -9.90 -12.11 -4.35
C GLY A 51 -9.66 -10.65 -4.73
N ALA A 52 -10.41 -9.72 -4.15
CA ALA A 52 -10.37 -8.29 -4.51
C ALA A 52 -8.99 -7.66 -4.31
N LEU A 53 -8.18 -8.19 -3.40
CA LEU A 53 -6.81 -7.72 -3.18
C LEU A 53 -5.89 -8.01 -4.38
N PHE A 54 -6.15 -9.10 -5.12
CA PHE A 54 -5.35 -9.48 -6.28
C PHE A 54 -5.68 -8.63 -7.51
N ASP A 55 -6.90 -8.10 -7.60
CA ASP A 55 -7.34 -7.21 -8.68
C ASP A 55 -6.59 -5.87 -8.71
N VAL A 56 -5.98 -5.46 -7.58
CA VAL A 56 -5.25 -4.19 -7.44
C VAL A 56 -3.74 -4.36 -7.37
N LEU A 57 -3.20 -5.56 -7.64
CA LEU A 57 -1.74 -5.76 -7.60
C LEU A 57 -1.01 -4.92 -8.65
N ASP A 58 -1.62 -4.70 -9.81
CA ASP A 58 -1.05 -3.82 -10.83
C ASP A 58 -1.04 -2.36 -10.34
N THR A 59 -2.08 -1.92 -9.62
CA THR A 59 -2.12 -0.62 -8.96
C THR A 59 -1.01 -0.47 -7.90
N TYR A 60 -0.74 -1.51 -7.11
CA TYR A 60 0.39 -1.47 -6.17
C TYR A 60 1.74 -1.40 -6.88
N ASP A 61 1.92 -2.09 -8.01
CA ASP A 61 3.13 -1.98 -8.82
C ASP A 61 3.32 -0.57 -9.40
N GLU A 62 2.24 0.09 -9.84
CA GLU A 62 2.25 1.49 -10.29
C GLU A 62 2.64 2.43 -9.14
N LEU A 63 2.02 2.29 -7.97
CA LEU A 63 2.36 3.07 -6.78
C LEU A 63 3.82 2.86 -6.35
N ARG A 64 4.34 1.62 -6.44
CA ARG A 64 5.77 1.33 -6.19
C ARG A 64 6.67 2.03 -7.20
N ALA A 65 6.30 2.03 -8.48
CA ALA A 65 7.11 2.58 -9.56
C ALA A 65 7.28 4.10 -9.41
N GLU A 66 6.24 4.80 -8.98
CA GLU A 66 6.27 6.24 -8.72
C GLU A 66 6.80 6.58 -7.32
N ALA A 67 6.77 5.64 -6.37
CA ALA A 67 7.17 5.88 -4.99
C ALA A 67 8.62 6.40 -4.88
N PRO A 68 8.86 7.38 -3.98
CA PRO A 68 10.22 7.77 -3.68
C PRO A 68 10.99 6.60 -3.03
N ARG A 69 12.32 6.63 -3.17
CA ARG A 69 13.20 5.50 -2.79
C ARG A 69 13.13 5.10 -1.31
N ASP A 70 12.67 6.00 -0.45
CA ASP A 70 12.51 5.77 0.98
C ASP A 70 11.34 4.83 1.32
N ILE A 71 10.34 4.71 0.44
CA ILE A 71 9.16 3.87 0.64
C ILE A 71 8.99 2.76 -0.42
N ALA A 72 9.74 2.81 -1.52
CA ALA A 72 9.67 1.78 -2.58
C ALA A 72 9.99 0.35 -2.09
N ASP A 73 10.89 0.19 -1.12
CA ASP A 73 11.23 -1.13 -0.54
C ASP A 73 10.11 -1.70 0.34
N ASP A 74 9.34 -0.84 1.02
CA ASP A 74 8.17 -1.24 1.78
C ASP A 74 7.03 -1.66 0.83
N TRP A 75 6.82 -0.92 -0.26
CA TRP A 75 5.92 -1.35 -1.34
C TRP A 75 6.29 -2.73 -1.90
N ALA A 76 7.58 -2.98 -2.20
CA ALA A 76 8.03 -4.31 -2.64
C ALA A 76 7.73 -5.39 -1.58
N SER A 77 7.92 -5.07 -0.30
CA SER A 77 7.66 -5.98 0.81
C SER A 77 6.18 -6.31 1.01
N VAL A 78 5.26 -5.49 0.46
CA VAL A 78 3.82 -5.76 0.38
C VAL A 78 3.49 -6.58 -0.87
N ILE A 79 4.01 -6.17 -2.03
CA ILE A 79 3.64 -6.73 -3.34
C ILE A 79 4.17 -8.15 -3.54
N GLU A 80 5.44 -8.40 -3.19
CA GLU A 80 6.08 -9.69 -3.47
C GLU A 80 5.34 -10.88 -2.82
N PRO A 81 4.97 -10.86 -1.52
CA PRO A 81 4.21 -11.95 -0.93
C PRO A 81 2.83 -12.15 -1.57
N LEU A 82 2.17 -11.08 -1.98
CA LEU A 82 0.85 -11.16 -2.62
C LEU A 82 0.95 -11.79 -4.01
N ARG A 83 1.97 -11.42 -4.80
CA ARG A 83 2.25 -12.04 -6.10
C ARG A 83 2.59 -13.52 -5.95
N GLU A 84 3.42 -13.88 -4.96
CA GLU A 84 3.72 -15.30 -4.69
C GLU A 84 2.47 -16.10 -4.31
N LEU A 85 1.52 -15.51 -3.58
CA LEU A 85 0.26 -16.15 -3.26
C LEU A 85 -0.65 -16.29 -4.50
N GLN A 86 -0.74 -15.24 -5.32
CA GLN A 86 -1.46 -15.28 -6.60
C GLN A 86 -0.94 -16.41 -7.48
N ASP A 87 0.39 -16.49 -7.66
CA ASP A 87 1.04 -17.52 -8.46
C ASP A 87 0.75 -18.95 -7.94
N ALA A 88 0.72 -19.14 -6.62
CA ALA A 88 0.42 -20.44 -6.02
C ALA A 88 -1.05 -20.87 -6.26
N LEU A 89 -1.99 -19.92 -6.16
CA LEU A 89 -3.41 -20.16 -6.42
C LEU A 89 -3.65 -20.44 -7.92
N ASP A 90 -3.04 -19.66 -8.80
CA ASP A 90 -3.12 -19.83 -10.25
C ASP A 90 -2.53 -21.17 -10.70
N HIS A 91 -1.39 -21.57 -10.10
CA HIS A 91 -0.78 -22.88 -10.36
C HIS A 91 -1.70 -24.04 -10.01
N ALA A 92 -2.39 -23.92 -8.87
CA ALA A 92 -3.36 -24.90 -8.39
C ALA A 92 -4.70 -24.84 -9.15
N GLY A 93 -4.91 -23.82 -9.99
CA GLY A 93 -6.15 -23.59 -10.73
C GLY A 93 -7.34 -23.26 -9.83
N VAL A 94 -7.08 -22.66 -8.66
CA VAL A 94 -8.12 -22.25 -7.70
C VAL A 94 -8.30 -20.75 -7.67
N ASP A 95 -9.54 -20.35 -7.44
CA ASP A 95 -9.91 -18.95 -7.34
C ASP A 95 -9.77 -18.46 -5.89
N ALA A 96 -9.08 -17.33 -5.71
CA ALA A 96 -8.80 -16.75 -4.40
C ALA A 96 -10.07 -16.36 -3.62
N SER A 97 -11.12 -15.91 -4.31
CA SER A 97 -12.40 -15.52 -3.71
C SER A 97 -13.16 -16.69 -3.10
N THR A 98 -12.88 -17.91 -3.56
CA THR A 98 -13.59 -19.13 -3.15
C THR A 98 -12.72 -20.14 -2.39
N TYR A 99 -11.41 -19.93 -2.33
CA TYR A 99 -10.49 -20.83 -1.65
C TYR A 99 -10.61 -20.76 -0.12
N SER A 100 -10.69 -21.93 0.52
CA SER A 100 -10.65 -22.07 1.99
C SER A 100 -9.49 -22.99 2.38
N ALA A 101 -8.60 -22.52 3.26
CA ALA A 101 -7.52 -23.35 3.79
C ALA A 101 -8.03 -24.42 4.77
N GLU A 102 -9.16 -24.18 5.44
CA GLU A 102 -9.78 -25.13 6.38
C GLU A 102 -10.52 -26.26 5.64
N GLU A 103 -11.10 -25.94 4.47
CA GLU A 103 -11.83 -26.88 3.64
C GLU A 103 -11.46 -26.69 2.16
N PRO A 104 -10.22 -27.06 1.77
CA PRO A 104 -9.72 -26.85 0.42
C PRO A 104 -10.41 -27.79 -0.59
N PRO A 105 -10.53 -27.40 -1.87
CA PRO A 105 -11.14 -28.25 -2.89
C PRO A 105 -10.43 -29.61 -2.99
N ALA A 106 -11.22 -30.68 -3.16
CA ALA A 106 -10.72 -32.06 -3.09
C ALA A 106 -9.80 -32.46 -4.25
N ASP A 107 -9.85 -31.72 -5.35
CA ASP A 107 -9.06 -31.89 -6.57
C ASP A 107 -7.71 -31.16 -6.55
N VAL A 108 -7.47 -30.30 -5.55
CA VAL A 108 -6.15 -29.65 -5.35
C VAL A 108 -5.15 -30.67 -4.80
N ALA A 109 -3.91 -30.68 -5.28
CA ALA A 109 -2.89 -31.59 -4.76
C ALA A 109 -2.43 -31.14 -3.35
N GLN A 110 -1.90 -32.08 -2.55
CA GLN A 110 -1.36 -31.72 -1.23
C GLN A 110 -0.18 -30.74 -1.34
N GLU A 111 0.67 -30.93 -2.34
CA GLU A 111 1.81 -30.05 -2.60
C GLU A 111 1.36 -28.61 -2.90
N ASP A 112 0.31 -28.45 -3.71
CA ASP A 112 -0.27 -27.14 -4.03
C ASP A 112 -0.88 -26.48 -2.79
N ARG A 113 -1.59 -27.25 -1.95
CA ARG A 113 -2.12 -26.75 -0.67
C ARG A 113 -1.00 -26.24 0.24
N ASP A 114 0.09 -27.00 0.34
CA ASP A 114 1.24 -26.63 1.19
C ASP A 114 1.92 -25.36 0.64
N ALA A 115 2.00 -25.21 -0.69
CA ALA A 115 2.54 -24.02 -1.35
C ALA A 115 1.66 -22.77 -1.09
N ILE A 116 0.35 -22.88 -1.26
CA ILE A 116 -0.61 -21.81 -0.97
C ILE A 116 -0.51 -21.40 0.50
N GLU A 117 -0.46 -22.36 1.43
CA GLU A 117 -0.35 -22.06 2.87
C GLU A 117 0.99 -21.37 3.21
N ALA A 118 2.09 -21.79 2.58
CA ALA A 118 3.38 -21.14 2.74
C ALA A 118 3.38 -19.69 2.24
N ALA A 119 2.77 -19.42 1.07
CA ALA A 119 2.65 -18.08 0.53
C ALA A 119 1.71 -17.20 1.39
N ALA A 120 0.56 -17.73 1.81
CA ALA A 120 -0.38 -17.03 2.69
C ALA A 120 0.26 -16.62 4.03
N ARG A 121 1.13 -17.47 4.60
CA ARG A 121 1.92 -17.11 5.80
C ARG A 121 2.88 -15.95 5.58
N LYS A 122 3.44 -15.80 4.36
CA LYS A 122 4.29 -14.65 4.03
C LYS A 122 3.45 -13.38 3.93
N VAL A 123 2.27 -13.45 3.31
CA VAL A 123 1.32 -12.32 3.25
C VAL A 123 0.95 -11.85 4.66
N GLY A 124 0.62 -12.76 5.56
CA GLY A 124 0.29 -12.44 6.96
C GLY A 124 1.50 -12.21 7.88
N SER A 125 2.72 -12.12 7.35
CA SER A 125 3.93 -11.99 8.17
C SER A 125 4.06 -10.59 8.79
N GLU A 126 4.75 -10.49 9.93
CA GLU A 126 5.03 -9.19 10.59
C GLU A 126 5.71 -8.20 9.64
N ARG A 127 6.58 -8.70 8.75
CA ARG A 127 7.26 -7.88 7.73
C ARG A 127 6.24 -7.21 6.81
N THR A 128 5.34 -7.99 6.21
CA THR A 128 4.35 -7.50 5.25
C THR A 128 3.37 -6.54 5.91
N VAL A 129 2.90 -6.87 7.12
CA VAL A 129 1.98 -6.00 7.88
C VAL A 129 2.64 -4.68 8.27
N THR A 130 3.90 -4.73 8.72
CA THR A 130 4.66 -3.51 9.06
C THR A 130 4.91 -2.64 7.83
N ALA A 131 5.26 -3.25 6.70
CA ALA A 131 5.45 -2.55 5.44
C ALA A 131 4.14 -1.90 4.95
N MET A 132 3.01 -2.60 5.06
CA MET A 132 1.69 -2.02 4.72
C MET A 132 1.39 -0.81 5.59
N GLY A 133 1.63 -0.90 6.90
CA GLY A 133 1.49 0.25 7.80
C GLY A 133 2.43 1.40 7.43
N ALA A 134 3.66 1.12 7.00
CA ALA A 134 4.61 2.14 6.57
C ALA A 134 4.14 2.87 5.30
N VAL A 135 3.66 2.16 4.28
CA VAL A 135 3.17 2.80 3.03
C VAL A 135 1.94 3.66 3.29
N GLU A 136 1.01 3.22 4.15
CA GLU A 136 -0.18 3.99 4.54
C GLU A 136 0.20 5.27 5.28
N GLN A 137 1.08 5.17 6.27
CA GLN A 137 1.54 6.34 7.02
C GLN A 137 2.33 7.30 6.14
N HIS A 138 3.17 6.78 5.24
CA HIS A 138 3.92 7.63 4.31
C HIS A 138 3.00 8.40 3.36
N ALA A 139 2.00 7.74 2.78
CA ALA A 139 0.99 8.41 1.95
C ALA A 139 0.27 9.53 2.73
N LEU A 140 -0.09 9.28 3.99
CA LEU A 140 -0.69 10.28 4.87
C LEU A 140 0.26 11.46 5.17
N ASP A 141 1.50 11.17 5.56
CA ASP A 141 2.45 12.19 6.01
C ASP A 141 3.01 13.03 4.86
N VAL A 142 3.22 12.43 3.69
CA VAL A 142 3.85 13.07 2.53
C VAL A 142 2.81 13.62 1.55
N CYS A 143 1.77 12.84 1.23
CA CYS A 143 0.75 13.25 0.27
C CYS A 143 -0.48 13.88 0.93
N GLY A 144 -0.65 13.74 2.25
CA GLY A 144 -1.84 14.24 2.95
C GLY A 144 -3.11 13.42 2.67
N THR A 145 -2.95 12.26 2.03
CA THR A 145 -4.04 11.44 1.50
C THR A 145 -3.79 9.97 1.90
N PRO A 146 -4.71 9.31 2.62
CA PRO A 146 -4.55 7.89 2.93
C PRO A 146 -4.73 7.03 1.68
N LEU A 147 -4.14 5.83 1.66
CA LEU A 147 -4.35 4.88 0.57
C LEU A 147 -5.81 4.43 0.43
N SER A 148 -6.52 4.25 1.55
CA SER A 148 -7.94 3.93 1.61
C SER A 148 -8.64 4.74 2.71
N ARG A 149 -9.96 4.92 2.62
CA ARG A 149 -10.76 5.75 3.56
C ARG A 149 -11.81 4.99 4.35
#